data_AF-A0A969RX70-F1
#
_entry.id   AF-A0A969RX70-F1
#
_cell.length_a   1.000
_cell.length_b   1.000
_cell.length_c   1.000
_cell.angle_alpha   90.00
_cell.angle_beta   90.00
_cell.angle_gamma   90.00
#
_symmetry.space_group_name_H-M   'P 1'
#
loop_
_entity.id
_entity.type
_entity.pdbx_description
1 polymer ?
#
loop_
_entity_poly.entity_id
_entity_poly.type
_entity_poly.pdbx_seq_one_letter_code
_entity_poly.pdbx_strand_id
1 'polypeptide(L)' 'MDIPLSLTLEQQFNMQVYQDQVKSMSSEQAQECLLEVMRQLMIKDNVIRHLVKKSKPSPKDKSPTILT' A
#
# COMPACT_ATOMS: atom_id res chain seq x y z
N MET A 1 0.69 13.50 -10.77
CA MET A 1 1.27 12.37 -10.01
C MET A 1 0.71 11.12 -10.64
N ASP A 2 1.45 10.52 -11.56
CA ASP A 2 1.10 9.19 -12.05
C ASP A 2 1.42 8.20 -10.95
N ILE A 3 0.38 7.54 -10.44
CA ILE A 3 0.55 6.49 -9.43
C ILE A 3 0.87 5.22 -10.21
N PRO A 4 2.07 4.65 -10.09
CA PRO A 4 2.40 3.41 -10.78
C PRO A 4 1.53 2.28 -10.21
N LEU A 5 0.60 1.78 -11.03
CA LEU A 5 -0.30 0.68 -10.67
C LEU A 5 0.27 -0.70 -11.02
N SER A 6 1.35 -0.74 -11.81
CA SER A 6 2.05 -1.96 -12.17
C SER A 6 3.10 -2.35 -11.13
N LEU A 7 3.36 -3.65 -11.02
CA LEU A 7 4.48 -4.15 -10.24
C LEU A 7 5.80 -3.80 -10.92
N THR A 8 6.81 -3.42 -10.14
CA THR A 8 8.19 -3.31 -10.61
C THR A 8 8.75 -4.69 -10.98
N LEU A 9 9.85 -4.75 -11.74
CA LEU A 9 10.51 -6.01 -12.10
C LEU A 9 10.89 -6.83 -10.85
N GLU A 10 11.41 -6.18 -9.82
CA GLU A 10 11.75 -6.81 -8.53
C GLU A 10 10.51 -7.38 -7.84
N GLN A 11 9.40 -6.64 -7.84
CA GLN A 11 8.13 -7.13 -7.27
C GLN A 11 7.58 -8.32 -8.07
N GLN A 12 7.73 -8.32 -9.40
CA GLN A 12 7.36 -9.46 -10.24
C GLN A 12 8.24 -10.69 -9.94
N PHE A 13 9.53 -10.51 -9.70
CA PHE A 13 10.42 -11.59 -9.26
C PHE A 13 10.00 -12.13 -7.89
N ASN A 14 9.73 -11.25 -6.93
CA ASN A 14 9.23 -11.66 -5.61
C ASN A 14 7.90 -12.42 -5.70
N MET A 15 7.02 -12.05 -6.65
CA MET A 15 5.78 -12.81 -6.89
C MET A 15 6.04 -14.25 -7.34
N GLN A 16 7.07 -14.50 -8.14
CA GLN A 16 7.45 -15.88 -8.51
C GLN A 16 7.94 -16.66 -7.28
N VAL A 17 8.78 -16.04 -6.45
CA VAL A 17 9.27 -16.63 -5.21
C VAL A 17 8.12 -16.97 -4.26
N TYR A 18 7.17 -16.06 -4.06
CA TYR A 18 5.99 -16.31 -3.23
C TYR A 18 5.10 -17.39 -3.81
N GLN A 19 4.93 -17.45 -5.13
CA GLN A 19 4.14 -18.50 -5.77
C GLN A 19 4.70 -19.89 -5.45
N ASP A 20 6.01 -20.07 -5.52
CA ASP A 20 6.64 -21.35 -5.22
C ASP A 20 6.58 -21.71 -3.74
N GLN A 21 6.69 -20.71 -2.85
CA GLN A 21 6.48 -20.90 -1.41
C GLN A 21 5.03 -21.33 -1.11
N VAL A 22 4.03 -20.66 -1.67
CA VAL A 22 2.60 -20.97 -1.46
C VAL A 22 2.26 -22.37 -1.97
N LYS A 23 2.80 -22.80 -3.11
CA LYS A 23 2.61 -24.18 -3.62
C LYS A 23 3.11 -25.26 -2.66
N SER A 24 4.10 -24.94 -1.82
CA SER A 24 4.69 -25.86 -0.86
C SER A 24 3.97 -25.89 0.51
N MET A 25 3.01 -25.00 0.74
CA MET A 25 2.30 -24.90 2.02
C MET A 25 1.25 -26.00 2.17
N SER A 26 1.05 -26.43 3.43
CA SER A 26 -0.15 -27.17 3.79
C SER A 26 -1.40 -26.27 3.72
N SER A 27 -2.59 -26.87 3.69
CA SER A 27 -3.84 -26.10 3.69
C SER A 27 -3.98 -25.21 4.94
N GLU A 28 -3.51 -25.66 6.10
CA GLU A 28 -3.58 -24.89 7.35
C GLU A 28 -2.63 -23.69 7.29
N GLN A 29 -1.38 -23.92 6.87
CA GLN A 29 -0.39 -22.85 6.69
C GLN A 29 -0.86 -21.80 5.66
N ALA A 30 -1.46 -22.24 4.56
CA ALA A 30 -2.00 -21.34 3.54
C ALA A 30 -3.17 -20.50 4.09
N GLN A 31 -4.05 -21.09 4.90
CA GLN A 31 -5.17 -20.37 5.53
C GLN A 31 -4.67 -19.33 6.54
N GLU A 32 -3.72 -19.68 7.41
CA GLU A 32 -3.11 -18.74 8.35
C GLU A 32 -2.39 -17.61 7.63
N CYS A 33 -1.60 -17.94 6.60
CA CYS A 33 -0.91 -16.96 5.77
C CYS A 33 -1.89 -15.99 5.09
N LEU A 34 -3.00 -16.51 4.55
CA LEU A 34 -4.02 -15.69 3.91
C LEU A 34 -4.66 -14.70 4.90
N LEU A 35 -5.00 -15.14 6.11
CA LEU A 35 -5.56 -14.26 7.13
C LEU A 35 -4.59 -13.14 7.51
N GLU A 36 -3.30 -13.45 7.63
CA GLU A 36 -2.28 -12.45 7.94
C GLU A 36 -2.10 -11.46 6.78
N VAL A 37 -2.08 -11.92 5.52
CA VAL A 37 -2.04 -11.03 4.34
C VAL A 37 -3.24 -10.09 4.32
N MET A 38 -4.45 -10.60 4.57
CA MET A 38 -5.67 -9.77 4.63
C MET A 38 -5.59 -8.71 5.74
N ARG A 39 -5.06 -9.08 6.91
CA ARG A 39 -4.79 -8.14 8.00
C ARG A 39 -3.80 -7.05 7.58
N GLN A 40 -2.69 -7.43 6.96
CA GLN A 40 -1.66 -6.50 6.51
C GLN A 40 -2.18 -5.54 5.43
N LEU A 41 -3.06 -6.00 4.54
CA LEU A 41 -3.73 -5.15 3.54
C LEU A 41 -4.58 -4.06 4.22
N MET A 42 -5.38 -4.40 5.24
CA MET A 42 -6.16 -3.40 5.99
C MET A 42 -5.27 -2.37 6.71
N ILE A 43 -4.13 -2.81 7.28
CA ILE A 43 -3.15 -1.91 7.89
C ILE A 43 -2.54 -0.97 6.84
N LYS A 44 -2.16 -1.50 5.68
CA LYS A 44 -1.62 -0.72 4.56
C LYS A 44 -2.60 0.35 4.08
N ASP A 45 -3.89 0.02 3.99
CA ASP A 45 -4.95 0.97 3.66
C ASP A 45 -5.07 2.09 4.70
N ASN A 46 -4.98 1.76 5.98
CA ASN A 46 -4.99 2.76 7.06
C ASN A 46 -3.79 3.72 6.94
N VAL A 47 -2.60 3.19 6.65
CA VAL A 47 -1.38 3.99 6.46
C VAL A 47 -1.53 4.91 5.24
N ILE A 48 -1.95 4.38 4.08
CA ILE A 48 -2.17 5.18 2.87
C ILE A 48 -3.18 6.30 3.14
N ARG A 49 -4.31 5.98 3.78
CA ARG A 49 -5.35 6.96 4.13
C ARG A 49 -4.79 8.05 5.05
N HIS A 50 -3.94 7.70 6.00
CA HIS A 50 -3.29 8.66 6.90
C HIS A 50 -2.32 9.60 6.14
N LEU A 51 -1.49 9.05 5.26
CA LEU A 51 -0.54 9.81 4.46
C LEU A 51 -1.25 10.77 3.50
N VAL A 52 -2.29 10.31 2.79
CA VAL A 52 -3.09 11.13 1.89
C VAL A 52 -3.83 12.26 2.63
N LYS A 53 -4.29 12.01 3.86
CA LYS A 53 -4.89 13.06 4.70
C LYS A 53 -3.87 14.14 5.09
N LYS A 54 -2.64 13.73 5.44
CA LYS A 54 -1.55 14.65 5.79
C LYS A 54 -1.03 15.47 4.62
N SER A 55 -1.10 14.94 3.40
CA SER A 55 -0.63 15.65 2.20
C SER A 55 -1.59 16.73 1.69
N LYS A 56 -2.78 16.89 2.29
CA LYS A 56 -3.68 18.01 1.98
C LYS A 56 -3.07 19.30 2.55
N PRO A 57 -2.82 20.35 1.74
CA PRO A 57 -2.27 21.60 2.24
C PRO A 57 -3.22 22.21 3.27
N SER A 58 -2.66 22.75 4.35
CA SER A 58 -3.45 23.42 5.39
C SER A 58 -4.01 24.74 4.84
N PRO A 59 -5.19 25.21 5.29
CA PRO A 59 -5.72 26.51 4.88
C PRO A 59 -4.84 27.72 5.26
N LYS A 60 -3.80 27.54 6.09
CA LYS A 60 -2.94 28.62 6.60
C LYS A 60 -1.87 29.08 5.61
N ASP A 61 -1.67 28.39 4.49
CA ASP A 61 -0.67 28.73 3.47
C ASP A 61 -1.20 29.63 2.34
N LYS A 62 -2.46 30.09 2.42
CA LYS A 62 -2.99 31.13 1.54
C LYS A 62 -2.70 32.50 2.16
N SER A 63 -1.52 33.06 1.89
CA SER A 63 -1.25 34.47 2.17
C SER A 63 -2.35 35.35 1.55
N PRO A 64 -2.86 36.38 2.23
CA PRO A 64 -3.86 37.25 1.64
C PRO A 64 -3.19 38.08 0.56
N THR A 65 -3.61 37.89 -0.69
CA THR A 65 -3.34 38.83 -1.78
C THR A 65 -3.91 40.17 -1.36
N ILE A 66 -3.04 41.09 -0.92
CA ILE A 66 -3.40 42.49 -0.73
C ILE A 66 -3.59 43.06 -2.15
N LEU A 67 -4.84 43.29 -2.54
CA LEU A 67 -5.18 44.14 -3.68
C LEU A 67 -4.94 45.59 -3.23
N THR A 68 -3.86 46.19 -3.74
CA THR A 68 -3.67 47.65 -3.86
C THR A 68 -4.22 48.14 -5.18
#